data_AF-A0AB39BFQ8-F1
#
_entry.id   AF-A0AB39BFQ8-F1
#
_cell.length_a   1.000
_cell.length_b   1.000
_cell.length_c   1.000
_cell.angle_alpha   90.00
_cell.angle_beta   90.00
_cell.angle_gamma   90.00
#
_symmetry.space_group_name_H-M   'P 1'
#
loop_
_entity.id
_entity.type
_entity.pdbx_description
1 polymer ?
#
loop_
_entity_poly.entity_id
_entity_poly.type
_entity_poly.pdbx_seq_one_letter_code
_entity_poly.pdbx_strand_id
1 'polypeptide(L)'
;MSLAAVLFFVPSALLVLAGVAIVVFALRNRCPGRAGGVATVLRLLAGAGTLGLAVVAVSPLWSGMQYGIVILPVAALCAAALLNAVLLGAAALVLRIRR
;
A
#
# COMPACT_ATOMS: atom_id res chain seq x y z
N MET A 1 1.90 9.88 27.10
CA MET A 1 1.77 10.58 25.79
C MET A 1 2.55 9.91 24.65
N SER A 2 3.61 9.13 24.93
CA SER A 2 4.42 8.47 23.89
C SER A 2 3.74 7.28 23.19
N LEU A 3 3.05 6.41 23.93
CA LEU A 3 2.54 5.13 23.38
C LEU A 3 1.39 5.33 22.37
N ALA A 4 0.50 6.28 22.64
CA ALA A 4 -0.57 6.65 21.71
C ALA A 4 0.01 7.22 20.40
N ALA A 5 0.97 8.16 20.49
CA ALA A 5 1.62 8.73 19.31
C ALA A 5 2.31 7.66 18.43
N VAL A 6 2.96 6.67 19.06
CA VAL A 6 3.56 5.53 18.37
C VAL A 6 2.51 4.70 17.63
N LEU A 7 1.41 4.34 18.30
CA LEU A 7 0.31 3.59 17.67
C LEU A 7 -0.37 4.35 16.52
N PHE A 8 -0.30 5.69 16.49
CA PHE A 8 -0.82 6.52 15.40
C PHE A 8 0.12 6.65 14.21
N PHE A 9 1.36 7.01 14.51
CA PHE A 9 2.32 7.37 13.46
C PHE A 9 2.95 6.14 12.82
N VAL A 10 3.18 5.06 13.58
CA VAL A 10 3.86 3.87 13.06
C VAL A 10 3.06 3.19 11.93
N PRO A 11 1.74 2.92 12.04
CA PRO A 11 0.98 2.31 10.95
C PRO A 11 0.99 3.16 9.68
N SER A 12 0.79 4.46 9.84
CA SER A 12 0.73 5.42 8.74
C SER A 12 2.09 5.54 8.05
N ALA A 13 3.17 5.65 8.82
CA ALA A 13 4.54 5.68 8.31
C ALA A 13 4.91 4.37 7.59
N LEU A 14 4.51 3.21 8.14
CA LEU A 14 4.71 1.91 7.49
C LEU A 14 3.98 1.83 6.15
N LEU A 15 2.73 2.30 6.07
CA LEU A 15 1.96 2.33 4.82
C LEU A 15 2.62 3.23 3.78
N VAL A 16 3.10 4.41 4.18
CA VAL A 16 3.83 5.33 3.29
C VAL A 16 5.13 4.71 2.80
N LEU A 17 5.95 4.17 3.70
CA LEU A 17 7.21 3.52 3.34
C LEU A 17 6.99 2.32 2.42
N ALA A 18 5.99 1.48 2.72
CA ALA A 18 5.61 0.34 1.88
C ALA A 18 5.15 0.79 0.50
N GLY A 19 4.27 1.79 0.41
CA GLY A 19 3.79 2.29 -0.86
C GLY A 19 4.88 2.90 -1.72
N VAL A 20 5.76 3.72 -1.13
CA VAL A 20 6.92 4.29 -1.82
C VAL A 20 7.87 3.17 -2.28
N ALA A 21 8.17 2.19 -1.43
CA ALA A 21 9.03 1.07 -1.79
C ALA A 21 8.46 0.28 -2.98
N ILE A 22 7.14 0.02 -3.01
CA ILE A 22 6.46 -0.66 -4.10
C ILE A 22 6.53 0.16 -5.40
N VAL A 23 6.33 1.48 -5.34
CA VAL A 23 6.44 2.37 -6.50
C VAL A 23 7.87 2.39 -7.05
N VAL A 24 8.87 2.58 -6.19
CA VAL A 24 10.28 2.58 -6.58
C VAL A 24 10.66 1.23 -7.18
N PHE A 25 10.22 0.13 -6.58
CA PHE A 25 10.41 -1.21 -7.11
C PHE A 25 9.75 -1.40 -8.49
N ALA A 26 8.53 -0.90 -8.67
CA ALA A 26 7.81 -0.96 -9.95
C ALA A 26 8.56 -0.19 -11.05
N LEU A 27 9.07 1.00 -10.73
CA LEU A 27 9.82 1.85 -11.65
C LEU A 27 11.18 1.24 -12.01
N ARG A 28 11.88 0.66 -11.03
CA ARG A 28 13.20 0.06 -11.22
C ARG A 28 13.15 -1.25 -12.01
N ASN A 29 12.11 -2.05 -11.81
CA ASN A 29 11.91 -3.34 -12.48
C ASN A 29 10.96 -3.26 -13.67
N ARG A 30 10.98 -2.13 -14.40
CA ARG A 30 10.25 -1.99 -15.66
C ARG A 30 10.82 -2.97 -16.68
N CYS A 31 10.03 -3.97 -17.03
CA CYS A 31 10.37 -4.86 -18.14
C CYS A 31 9.79 -4.29 -19.45
N PRO A 32 10.58 -4.19 -20.53
CA PRO A 32 10.07 -3.82 -21.84
C PRO A 32 9.11 -4.90 -22.37
N GLY A 33 8.05 -4.47 -23.06
CA GLY A 33 7.02 -5.34 -23.64
C GLY A 33 5.65 -5.25 -22.95
N ARG A 34 4.60 -5.68 -23.66
CA ARG A 34 3.18 -5.51 -23.25
C ARG A 34 2.87 -6.16 -21.89
N ALA A 35 3.46 -7.32 -21.60
CA ALA A 35 3.31 -8.01 -20.31
C ALA A 35 4.07 -7.31 -19.17
N GLY A 36 5.25 -6.76 -19.45
CA GLY A 36 6.02 -5.96 -18.50
C GLY A 36 5.34 -4.64 -18.14
N GLY A 37 4.68 -4.01 -19.13
CA GLY A 37 3.84 -2.83 -18.93
C GLY A 37 2.67 -3.10 -17.97
N VAL A 38 1.91 -4.18 -18.20
CA VAL A 38 0.78 -4.57 -17.33
C VAL A 38 1.26 -4.88 -15.90
N ALA A 39 2.35 -5.62 -15.75
CA ALA A 39 2.93 -5.91 -14.44
C ALA A 39 3.42 -4.64 -13.72
N THR A 40 3.96 -3.67 -14.46
CA THR A 40 4.38 -2.37 -13.91
C THR A 40 3.16 -1.56 -13.44
N VAL A 41 2.09 -1.50 -14.23
CA VAL A 41 0.85 -0.80 -13.87
C VAL A 41 0.22 -1.42 -12.62
N LEU A 42 0.15 -2.75 -12.52
CA LEU A 42 -0.36 -3.45 -11.33
C LEU A 42 0.45 -3.12 -10.07
N ARG A 43 1.78 -3.08 -10.17
CA ARG A 43 2.65 -2.69 -9.05
C ARG A 43 2.49 -1.21 -8.69
N LEU A 44 2.32 -0.33 -9.67
CA LEU A 44 2.05 1.09 -9.41
C LEU A 44 0.69 1.31 -8.75
N LEU A 45 -0.35 0.57 -9.18
CA LEU A 45 -1.65 0.59 -8.53
C LEU A 45 -1.58 0.07 -7.08
N ALA A 46 -0.77 -0.95 -6.82
CA ALA A 46 -0.52 -1.42 -5.47
C ALA A 46 0.10 -0.32 -4.60
N GLY A 47 1.17 0.32 -5.10
CA GLY A 47 1.80 1.45 -4.42
C GLY A 47 0.87 2.64 -4.20
N ALA A 48 0.15 3.08 -5.24
CA ALA A 48 -0.82 4.18 -5.14
C ALA A 48 -1.97 3.84 -4.17
N GLY A 49 -2.49 2.61 -4.21
CA GLY A 49 -3.53 2.13 -3.30
C GLY A 49 -3.08 2.13 -1.84
N THR A 50 -1.85 1.67 -1.57
CA THR A 50 -1.28 1.71 -0.20
C THR A 50 -1.05 3.13 0.32
N LEU A 51 -0.66 4.07 -0.55
CA LEU A 51 -0.56 5.48 -0.20
C LEU A 51 -1.94 6.10 0.07
N GLY A 52 -2.95 5.76 -0.72
CA GLY A 52 -4.33 6.15 -0.46
C GLY A 52 -4.84 5.63 0.90
N LEU A 53 -4.53 4.38 1.24
CA LEU A 53 -4.85 3.80 2.54
C LEU A 53 -4.10 4.46 3.70
N ALA A 54 -2.89 4.99 3.47
CA ALA A 54 -2.20 5.80 4.47
C ALA A 54 -2.96 7.10 4.78
N VAL A 55 -3.54 7.75 3.76
CA VAL A 55 -4.39 8.95 3.97
C VAL A 55 -5.65 8.59 4.76
N VAL A 56 -6.29 7.45 4.44
CA VAL A 56 -7.46 6.95 5.17
C VAL A 56 -7.11 6.62 6.62
N ALA A 57 -5.94 6.05 6.90
CA ALA A 57 -5.45 5.75 8.24
C ALA A 57 -5.25 7.00 9.11
N VAL A 58 -4.93 8.15 8.50
CA VAL A 58 -4.70 9.44 9.17
C VAL A 58 -5.97 10.29 9.27
N SER A 59 -6.98 10.02 8.44
CA SER A 59 -8.28 10.70 8.46
C SER A 59 -9.01 10.76 9.82
N PRO A 60 -8.89 9.78 10.76
CA PRO A 60 -9.57 9.85 12.04
C PRO A 60 -9.20 11.07 12.87
N LEU A 61 -7.96 11.58 12.72
CA LEU A 61 -7.43 12.73 13.44
C LEU A 61 -8.25 14.01 13.22
N TRP A 62 -8.93 14.11 12.07
CA TRP A 62 -9.73 15.28 11.69
C TRP A 62 -11.24 15.06 11.90
N SER A 63 -11.67 13.82 12.17
CA SER A 63 -13.08 13.43 12.20
C SER A 63 -13.72 13.43 13.60
N GLY A 64 -12.94 13.65 14.66
CA GLY A 64 -13.42 13.58 16.05
C GLY A 64 -13.84 12.16 16.52
N MET A 65 -13.70 11.13 15.68
CA MET A 65 -14.07 9.75 16.01
C MET A 65 -13.05 9.10 16.96
N GLN A 66 -13.37 9.07 18.25
CA GLN A 66 -12.52 8.48 19.30
C GLN A 66 -12.17 6.99 19.09
N TYR A 67 -13.05 6.21 18.45
CA TYR A 67 -12.79 4.79 18.13
C TYR A 67 -12.17 4.56 16.74
N GLY A 68 -12.42 5.47 15.79
CA GLY A 68 -11.82 5.41 14.45
C GLY A 68 -10.30 5.52 14.49
N ILE A 69 -9.81 6.23 15.50
CA ILE A 69 -8.42 6.41 15.90
C ILE A 69 -7.64 5.07 15.94
N VAL A 70 -8.16 3.98 16.50
CA VAL A 70 -7.43 2.69 16.54
C VAL A 70 -7.82 1.76 15.39
N ILE A 71 -9.09 1.75 15.02
CA ILE A 71 -9.64 0.73 14.10
C ILE A 71 -9.25 1.02 12.65
N LEU A 72 -9.28 2.28 12.20
CA LEU A 72 -8.96 2.65 10.82
C LEU A 72 -7.50 2.37 10.42
N PRO A 73 -6.47 2.67 11.22
CA PRO A 73 -5.09 2.34 10.84
C PRO A 73 -4.85 0.82 10.76
N VAL A 74 -5.48 0.04 11.63
CA VAL A 74 -5.40 -1.43 11.57
C VAL A 74 -6.13 -1.96 10.34
N ALA A 75 -7.34 -1.48 10.07
CA ALA A 75 -8.09 -1.85 8.87
C ALA A 75 -7.36 -1.46 7.58
N ALA A 76 -6.72 -0.28 7.56
CA ALA A 76 -5.91 0.19 6.45
C ALA A 76 -4.68 -0.69 6.21
N LEU A 77 -4.02 -1.17 7.28
CA LEU A 77 -2.92 -2.14 7.17
C LEU A 77 -3.40 -3.48 6.58
N CYS A 78 -4.51 -4.02 7.07
CA CYS A 78 -5.08 -5.25 6.54
C CYS A 78 -5.51 -5.10 5.06
N ALA A 79 -6.17 -3.99 4.73
CA ALA A 79 -6.57 -3.69 3.35
C ALA A 79 -5.35 -3.55 2.43
N ALA A 80 -4.28 -2.88 2.90
CA ALA A 80 -3.04 -2.73 2.17
C ALA A 80 -2.36 -4.08 1.93
N ALA A 81 -2.33 -4.95 2.94
CA ALA A 81 -1.78 -6.31 2.80
C ALA A 81 -2.54 -7.13 1.76
N LEU A 82 -3.88 -7.13 1.82
CA LEU A 82 -4.73 -7.84 0.85
C LEU A 82 -4.57 -7.29 -0.56
N LEU A 83 -4.63 -5.97 -0.71
CA LEU A 83 -4.46 -5.29 -1.99
C LEU A 83 -3.09 -5.60 -2.62
N ASN A 84 -2.02 -5.55 -1.82
CA ASN A 84 -0.68 -5.90 -2.26
C ASN A 84 -0.56 -7.38 -2.64
N ALA A 85 -1.13 -8.30 -1.85
CA ALA A 85 -1.09 -9.72 -2.15
C ALA A 85 -1.75 -10.03 -3.51
N VAL A 86 -2.91 -9.43 -3.78
CA VAL A 86 -3.64 -9.61 -5.04
C VAL A 86 -2.89 -8.98 -6.21
N LEU A 87 -2.49 -7.71 -6.10
CA LEU A 87 -1.91 -6.96 -7.22
C LEU A 87 -0.47 -7.39 -7.53
N LEU A 88 0.36 -7.64 -6.52
CA LEU A 88 1.72 -8.15 -6.72
C LEU A 88 1.69 -9.62 -7.16
N GLY A 89 0.75 -10.42 -6.62
CA GLY A 89 0.52 -11.80 -7.06
C GLY A 89 0.09 -11.86 -8.53
N ALA A 90 -0.86 -11.03 -8.94
CA ALA A 90 -1.29 -10.90 -10.33
C ALA A 90 -0.14 -10.46 -11.24
N ALA A 91 0.65 -9.47 -10.81
CA ALA A 91 1.82 -9.02 -11.59
C ALA A 91 2.86 -10.13 -11.76
N ALA A 92 3.11 -10.94 -10.72
CA ALA A 92 4.01 -12.08 -10.79
C ALA A 92 3.46 -13.18 -11.72
N LEU A 93 2.16 -13.48 -11.65
CA LEU A 93 1.50 -14.46 -12.51
C LEU A 93 1.55 -14.05 -13.98
N VAL A 94 1.28 -12.77 -14.29
CA VAL A 94 1.36 -12.22 -15.66
C VAL A 94 2.77 -12.37 -16.25
N LEU A 95 3.81 -12.12 -15.43
CA LEU A 95 5.19 -12.32 -15.87
C LEU A 95 5.57 -13.79 -16.01
N ARG A 96 4.99 -14.69 -15.20
CA ARG A 96 5.28 -16.13 -15.24
C ARG A 96 4.61 -16.84 -16.41
N ILE A 97 3.38 -16.49 -16.77
CA ILE A 97 2.64 -17.10 -17.90
C ILE A 97 3.28 -16.74 -19.26
N ARG A 98 4.04 -15.63 -19.31
CA ARG A 98 4.61 -15.07 -20.55
C ARG A 98 6.10 -15.35 -20.74
N ARG A 99 6.76 -16.03 -19.78
CA ARG A 99 8.13 -16.56 -19.90
C ARG A 99 8.08 -18.01 -20.35
#